data_AF-A0A538DN46-F1
#
_entry.id   AF-A0A538DN46-F1
#
_cell.length_a   1.000
_cell.length_b   1.000
_cell.length_c   1.000
_cell.angle_alpha   90.00
_cell.angle_beta   90.00
_cell.angle_gamma   90.00
#
_symmetry.space_group_name_H-M   'P 1'
#
loop_
_entity.id
_entity.type
_entity.pdbx_description
1 polymer ?
#
loop_
_entity_poly.entity_id
_entity_poly.type
_entity_poly.pdbx_seq_one_letter_code
_entity_poly.pdbx_strand_id
1 'polypeptide(L)'
;MDTETSARAWTDAWSRSWRAKDPELLAPLYARDAVFRSHPFRDPQPPLDYARWAYAEEEGDAEVWMGEPLVAGDRAVVEWWAVVIENGELVSLAGTSLLRFDDKGRVVEQHDYWGSAPGRTPPWTGWG
;
A
#
# COMPACT_ATOMS: atom_id res chain seq x y z
N MET A 1 11.78 -16.05 6.61
CA MET A 1 10.39 -16.11 6.12
C MET A 1 10.46 -16.16 4.60
N ASP A 2 9.55 -16.85 3.92
CA ASP A 2 9.55 -16.82 2.45
C ASP A 2 8.92 -15.50 1.95
N THR A 3 9.41 -14.96 0.83
CA THR A 3 8.98 -13.67 0.26
C THR A 3 7.49 -13.62 -0.06
N GLU A 4 6.88 -14.73 -0.51
CA GLU A 4 5.44 -14.82 -0.76
C GLU A 4 4.65 -14.64 0.53
N THR A 5 5.02 -15.34 1.60
CA THR A 5 4.42 -15.15 2.93
C THR A 5 4.55 -13.69 3.40
N SER A 6 5.73 -13.08 3.23
CA SER A 6 5.95 -11.67 3.60
C SER A 6 5.10 -10.70 2.76
N ALA A 7 4.99 -10.94 1.45
CA ALA A 7 4.17 -10.13 0.57
C ALA A 7 2.67 -10.24 0.89
N ARG A 8 2.18 -11.45 1.21
CA ARG A 8 0.80 -11.65 1.66
C ARG A 8 0.52 -10.96 3.00
N ALA A 9 1.46 -11.00 3.94
CA ALA A 9 1.36 -10.27 5.20
C ALA A 9 1.36 -8.75 4.97
N TRP A 10 2.16 -8.25 4.03
CA TRP A 10 2.14 -6.85 3.61
C TRP A 10 0.77 -6.46 3.04
N THR A 11 0.25 -7.27 2.12
CA THR A 11 -1.07 -7.07 1.50
C THR A 11 -2.17 -6.98 2.54
N ASP A 12 -2.25 -7.96 3.45
CA ASP A 12 -3.26 -8.00 4.51
C ASP A 12 -3.18 -6.79 5.43
N ALA A 13 -1.98 -6.45 5.91
CA ALA A 13 -1.81 -5.35 6.85
C ALA A 13 -2.17 -3.99 6.22
N TRP A 14 -1.77 -3.71 4.98
CA TRP A 14 -2.17 -2.49 4.28
C TRP A 14 -3.69 -2.44 4.06
N SER A 15 -4.29 -3.57 3.66
CA SER A 15 -5.75 -3.68 3.49
C SER A 15 -6.50 -3.35 4.78
N ARG A 16 -6.02 -3.85 5.93
CA ARG A 16 -6.62 -3.60 7.25
C ARG A 16 -6.31 -2.20 7.76
N SER A 17 -5.07 -1.76 7.64
CA SER A 17 -4.59 -0.43 8.07
C SER A 17 -5.38 0.68 7.39
N TRP A 18 -5.58 0.57 6.08
CA TRP A 18 -6.31 1.57 5.31
C TRP A 18 -7.79 1.63 5.70
N ARG A 19 -8.48 0.49 5.74
CA ARG A 19 -9.90 0.44 6.14
C ARG A 19 -10.14 0.91 7.56
N ALA A 20 -9.25 0.56 8.49
CA ALA A 20 -9.36 0.92 9.89
C ALA A 20 -8.79 2.31 10.20
N LYS A 21 -8.12 2.95 9.23
CA LYS A 21 -7.31 4.16 9.43
C LYS A 21 -6.31 4.01 10.59
N ASP A 22 -5.72 2.83 10.71
CA ASP A 22 -4.79 2.46 11.79
C ASP A 22 -3.39 2.18 11.23
N PRO A 23 -2.50 3.20 11.19
CA PRO A 23 -1.15 3.06 10.64
C PRO A 23 -0.24 2.19 11.50
N GLU A 24 -0.58 1.91 12.77
CA GLU A 24 0.25 1.08 13.65
C GLU A 24 0.27 -0.39 13.20
N LEU A 25 -0.74 -0.83 12.43
CA LEU A 25 -0.75 -2.15 11.80
C LEU A 25 0.40 -2.36 10.81
N LEU A 26 1.01 -1.28 10.32
CA LEU A 26 2.15 -1.32 9.40
C LEU A 26 3.50 -1.47 10.13
N ALA A 27 3.58 -1.09 11.41
CA ALA A 27 4.84 -1.05 12.16
C ALA A 27 5.64 -2.36 12.12
N PRO A 28 5.03 -3.56 12.25
CA PRO A 28 5.77 -4.82 12.24
C PRO A 28 6.36 -5.18 10.87
N LEU A 29 5.85 -4.59 9.79
CA LEU A 29 6.21 -4.96 8.42
C LEU A 29 7.51 -4.34 7.95
N TYR A 30 7.88 -3.18 8.46
CA TYR A 30 9.03 -2.42 7.95
C TYR A 30 10.27 -2.62 8.80
N ALA A 31 11.42 -2.72 8.14
CA ALA A 31 12.70 -2.57 8.80
C ALA A 31 12.87 -1.12 9.30
N ARG A 32 13.68 -0.94 10.35
CA ARG A 32 13.88 0.37 10.99
C ARG A 32 14.40 1.44 10.02
N ASP A 33 15.19 1.02 9.05
CA ASP A 33 15.87 1.83 8.04
C ASP A 33 15.29 1.62 6.63
N ALA A 34 14.04 1.18 6.54
CA ALA A 34 13.37 0.97 5.26
C ALA A 34 13.29 2.27 4.45
N VAL A 35 13.60 2.18 3.16
CA VAL A 35 13.43 3.28 2.20
C VAL A 35 12.04 3.18 1.59
N PHE A 36 11.15 4.09 1.95
CA PHE A 36 9.77 4.12 1.45
C PHE A 36 9.54 5.38 0.60
N ARG A 37 9.06 5.20 -0.64
CA ARG A 37 8.57 6.29 -1.51
C ARG A 37 7.13 6.01 -1.91
N SER A 38 6.25 6.92 -1.51
CA SER A 38 4.82 6.84 -1.83
C SER A 38 4.49 7.19 -3.28
N HIS A 39 5.41 7.74 -4.07
CA HIS A 39 5.19 8.09 -5.48
C HIS A 39 6.55 8.25 -6.18
N PRO A 40 6.70 7.94 -7.49
CA PRO A 40 8.02 7.95 -8.17
C PRO A 40 8.76 9.29 -8.14
N PHE A 41 8.04 10.40 -7.95
CA PHE A 41 8.61 11.76 -7.93
C PHE A 41 8.69 12.39 -6.52
N ARG A 42 8.40 11.63 -5.46
CA ARG A 42 8.50 12.10 -4.07
C ARG A 42 9.78 11.62 -3.41
N ASP A 43 10.29 12.41 -2.47
CA ASP A 43 11.40 12.00 -1.62
C ASP A 43 11.00 10.87 -0.67
N PRO A 44 11.96 10.06 -0.17
CA PRO A 44 11.66 9.04 0.81
C PRO A 44 11.16 9.63 2.12
N GLN A 45 10.24 8.93 2.77
CA GLN A 45 9.69 9.32 4.06
C GLN A 45 9.33 8.08 4.89
N PRO A 46 9.14 8.20 6.22
CA PRO A 46 8.72 7.08 7.04
C PRO A 46 7.34 6.56 6.61
N PRO A 47 7.15 5.23 6.46
CA PRO A 47 5.89 4.66 5.96
C PRO A 47 4.69 4.93 6.87
N LEU A 48 4.90 4.93 8.19
CA LEU A 48 3.84 5.20 9.16
C LEU A 48 3.41 6.68 9.14
N ASP A 49 4.36 7.60 8.94
CA ASP A 49 4.03 9.03 8.84
C ASP A 49 3.26 9.32 7.57
N TYR A 50 3.63 8.66 6.46
CA TYR A 50 2.84 8.71 5.23
C TYR A 50 1.42 8.18 5.43
N ALA A 51 1.27 6.99 6.03
CA ALA A 51 -0.04 6.40 6.25
C ALA A 51 -0.91 7.28 7.17
N ARG A 52 -0.34 7.85 8.24
CA ARG A 52 -1.04 8.83 9.10
C ARG A 52 -1.56 10.03 8.33
N TRP A 53 -0.71 10.61 7.48
CA TRP A 53 -1.10 11.75 6.66
C TRP A 53 -2.20 11.37 5.66
N ALA A 54 -2.03 10.29 4.90
CA ALA A 54 -3.01 9.83 3.90
C ALA A 54 -4.37 9.55 4.54
N TYR A 55 -4.42 8.78 5.63
CA TYR A 55 -5.68 8.45 6.31
C TYR A 55 -6.38 9.66 6.91
N ALA A 56 -5.64 10.73 7.26
CA ALA A 56 -6.22 11.94 7.81
C ALA A 56 -6.89 12.82 6.75
N GLU A 57 -6.50 12.69 5.48
CA GLU A 57 -7.14 13.38 4.35
C GLU A 57 -8.40 12.64 3.86
N GLU A 58 -8.56 11.38 4.26
CA GLU A 58 -9.69 10.55 3.87
C GLU A 58 -10.86 10.62 4.87
N GLU A 59 -12.08 10.64 4.35
CA GLU A 59 -13.34 10.66 5.08
C GLU A 59 -14.10 9.34 4.88
N GLY A 60 -14.91 8.95 5.88
CA GLY A 60 -15.71 7.73 5.80
C GLY A 60 -14.88 6.44 5.68
N ASP A 61 -15.51 5.38 5.16
CA ASP A 61 -14.90 4.06 4.97
C ASP A 61 -14.34 3.93 3.55
N ALA A 62 -13.08 3.50 3.43
CA ALA A 62 -12.44 3.21 2.15
C ALA A 62 -12.88 1.84 1.60
N GLU A 63 -13.21 1.77 0.31
CA GLU A 63 -13.25 0.49 -0.41
C GLU A 63 -11.82 0.19 -0.88
N VAL A 64 -11.24 -0.93 -0.45
CA VAL A 64 -9.83 -1.25 -0.74
C VAL A 64 -9.75 -2.64 -1.38
N TRP A 65 -8.94 -2.79 -2.42
CA TRP A 65 -8.64 -4.06 -3.05
C TRP A 65 -7.13 -4.24 -3.16
N MET A 66 -6.68 -5.46 -2.99
CA MET A 66 -5.28 -5.84 -3.15
C MET A 66 -5.23 -7.06 -4.07
N GLY A 67 -4.36 -7.02 -5.08
CA GLY A 67 -4.15 -8.12 -6.01
C GLY A 67 -3.25 -9.21 -5.43
N GLU A 68 -3.13 -10.32 -6.15
CA GLU A 68 -2.22 -11.39 -5.78
C GLU A 68 -0.75 -10.95 -5.95
N PRO A 69 0.12 -11.12 -4.93
CA PRO A 69 1.52 -10.72 -5.05
C PRO A 69 2.28 -11.50 -6.13
N LEU A 70 3.00 -10.78 -7.00
CA LEU A 70 3.96 -11.37 -7.93
C LEU A 70 5.35 -11.37 -7.29
N VAL A 71 5.91 -12.56 -7.06
CA VAL A 71 7.16 -12.73 -6.30
C VAL A 71 8.32 -13.13 -7.22
N ALA A 72 9.48 -12.50 -7.03
CA ALA A 72 10.72 -12.84 -7.70
C ALA A 72 11.92 -12.65 -6.76
N GLY A 73 12.47 -13.75 -6.23
CA GLY A 73 13.58 -13.70 -5.28
C GLY A 73 13.17 -13.05 -3.96
N ASP A 74 13.90 -12.00 -3.55
CA ASP A 74 13.63 -11.20 -2.35
C ASP A 74 12.67 -10.02 -2.61
N ARG A 75 12.04 -9.97 -3.79
CA ARG A 75 11.15 -8.90 -4.22
C ARG A 75 9.73 -9.39 -4.47
N ALA A 76 8.78 -8.50 -4.26
CA ALA A 76 7.40 -8.68 -4.68
C ALA A 76 6.84 -7.41 -5.33
N VAL A 77 5.83 -7.58 -6.18
CA VAL A 77 4.98 -6.49 -6.68
C VAL A 77 3.55 -6.81 -6.29
N VAL A 78 2.85 -5.83 -5.73
CA VAL A 78 1.43 -5.95 -5.39
C VAL A 78 0.68 -4.82 -6.05
N GLU A 79 -0.33 -5.15 -6.86
CA GLU A 79 -1.29 -4.17 -7.36
C GLU A 79 -2.34 -3.89 -6.29
N TRP A 80 -2.78 -2.64 -6.18
CA TRP A 80 -3.80 -2.22 -5.24
C TRP A 80 -4.74 -1.19 -5.87
N TRP A 81 -5.95 -1.13 -5.32
CA TRP A 81 -6.98 -0.22 -5.74
C TRP A 81 -7.71 0.31 -4.51
N ALA A 82 -8.12 1.57 -4.53
CA ALA A 82 -8.98 2.13 -3.51
C ALA A 82 -10.03 3.07 -4.10
N VAL A 83 -11.18 3.15 -3.45
CA VAL A 83 -12.14 4.23 -3.62
C VAL A 83 -12.29 4.88 -2.25
N VAL A 84 -11.99 6.18 -2.21
CA VAL A 84 -11.91 6.98 -0.98
C VAL A 84 -12.68 8.28 -1.18
N ILE A 85 -13.02 8.94 -0.08
CA ILE A 85 -13.47 10.33 -0.10
C ILE A 85 -12.31 11.16 0.43
N GLU A 86 -11.74 12.04 -0.39
CA GLU A 86 -10.67 12.96 -0.01
C GLU A 86 -11.17 14.39 -0.15
N ASN A 87 -11.10 15.18 0.93
CA ASN A 87 -11.56 16.58 0.94
C ASN A 87 -13.01 16.76 0.41
N GLY A 88 -13.92 15.85 0.79
CA GLY A 88 -15.30 15.82 0.32
C GLY A 88 -15.51 15.34 -1.12
N GLU A 89 -14.46 14.99 -1.86
CA GLU A 89 -14.54 14.48 -3.23
C GLU A 89 -14.35 12.96 -3.26
N LEU A 90 -15.21 12.27 -4.01
CA LEU A 90 -15.06 10.84 -4.25
C LEU A 90 -13.95 10.62 -5.28
N VAL A 91 -12.92 9.85 -4.93
CA VAL A 91 -11.73 9.62 -5.75
C VAL A 91 -11.43 8.12 -5.83
N SER A 92 -10.98 7.66 -7.00
CA SER A 92 -10.41 6.32 -7.17
C SER A 92 -8.90 6.42 -7.29
N LEU A 93 -8.20 5.55 -6.56
CA LEU A 93 -6.75 5.41 -6.59
C LEU A 93 -6.41 4.00 -7.09
N ALA A 94 -5.42 3.88 -7.96
CA ALA A 94 -4.94 2.59 -8.42
C ALA A 94 -3.44 2.63 -8.65
N GLY A 95 -2.75 1.57 -8.26
CA GLY A 95 -1.31 1.53 -8.37
C GLY A 95 -0.68 0.19 -8.06
N THR A 96 0.65 0.20 -8.04
CA THR A 96 1.48 -0.94 -7.69
C THR A 96 2.53 -0.54 -6.68
N SER A 97 2.80 -1.44 -5.75
CA SER A 97 3.88 -1.33 -4.77
C SER A 97 4.97 -2.33 -5.10
N LEU A 98 6.17 -1.84 -5.38
CA LEU A 98 7.37 -2.67 -5.55
C LEU A 98 8.06 -2.79 -4.21
N LEU A 99 8.25 -4.02 -3.74
CA LEU A 99 8.73 -4.34 -2.40
C LEU A 99 10.04 -5.12 -2.49
N ARG A 100 10.93 -4.89 -1.53
CA ARG A 100 12.09 -5.76 -1.24
C ARG A 100 12.12 -6.09 0.25
N PHE A 101 12.42 -7.34 0.56
CA PHE A 101 12.38 -7.88 1.92
C PHE A 101 13.77 -8.25 2.45
N ASP A 102 13.97 -8.15 3.76
CA ASP A 102 15.13 -8.74 4.46
C ASP A 102 14.91 -10.24 4.77
N ASP A 103 15.92 -10.90 5.33
CA ASP A 103 15.88 -12.31 5.74
C ASP A 103 14.84 -12.60 6.84
N LYS A 104 14.43 -11.57 7.58
CA LYS A 104 13.38 -11.61 8.60
C LYS A 104 11.99 -11.37 8.00
N GLY A 105 11.88 -11.13 6.70
CA GLY A 105 10.62 -10.90 6.01
C GLY A 105 10.06 -9.50 6.19
N ARG A 106 10.88 -8.51 6.58
CA ARG A 106 10.49 -7.11 6.70
C ARG A 106 10.82 -6.34 5.44
N VAL A 107 9.98 -5.41 5.07
CA VAL A 107 10.20 -4.48 3.97
C VAL A 107 11.39 -3.58 4.29
N VAL A 108 12.41 -3.62 3.44
CA VAL A 108 13.59 -2.74 3.49
C VAL A 108 13.54 -1.67 2.41
N GLU A 109 12.69 -1.85 1.40
CA GLU A 109 12.49 -0.89 0.32
C GLU A 109 11.07 -1.02 -0.24
N GLN A 110 10.39 0.12 -0.42
CA GLN A 110 9.12 0.21 -1.11
C GLN A 110 9.09 1.41 -2.06
N HIS A 111 8.62 1.18 -3.28
CA HIS A 111 8.36 2.20 -4.28
C HIS A 111 6.96 2.02 -4.86
N ASP A 112 6.12 3.04 -4.71
CA ASP A 112 4.77 3.01 -5.26
C ASP A 112 4.68 3.79 -6.58
N TYR A 113 3.94 3.24 -7.53
CA TYR A 113 3.54 3.87 -8.79
C TYR A 113 2.04 3.83 -8.87
N TRP A 114 1.39 4.99 -8.84
CA TRP A 114 -0.06 5.07 -8.82
C TRP A 114 -0.56 6.32 -9.53
N GLY A 115 -1.85 6.31 -9.85
CA GLY A 115 -2.60 7.46 -10.35
C GLY A 115 -3.98 7.54 -9.71
N SER A 116 -4.67 8.64 -9.97
CA SER A 116 -6.00 8.89 -9.47
C SER A 116 -6.97 9.27 -10.60
N ALA A 117 -8.25 9.01 -10.36
CA ALA A 117 -9.34 9.44 -11.22
C ALA A 117 -10.51 9.96 -10.37
N PRO A 118 -11.23 11.01 -10.83
CA PRO A 118 -12.40 11.50 -10.12
C PRO A 118 -13.54 10.48 -10.14
N GLY A 119 -14.31 10.45 -9.06
CA GLY A 119 -15.45 9.56 -8.87
C GLY A 119 -15.06 8.13 -8.50
N ARG A 120 -16.06 7.25 -8.49
CA ARG A 120 -15.92 5.82 -8.16
C ARG A 120 -15.73 5.00 -9.43
N THR A 121 -14.53 4.47 -9.60
CA THR A 121 -14.12 3.51 -10.62
C THR A 121 -13.58 2.29 -9.89
N PRO A 122 -14.36 1.20 -9.72
CA PRO A 122 -13.85 -0.02 -9.11
C PRO A 122 -12.87 -0.74 -10.06
N PRO A 123 -12.10 -1.73 -9.58
CA PRO A 123 -11.29 -2.58 -10.43
C PRO A 123 -12.10 -3.21 -11.58
N TRP A 124 -11.48 -3.40 -12.75
CA TRP A 124 -12.13 -4.07 -13.88
C TRP A 124 -12.35 -5.56 -13.62
N THR A 125 -13.29 -6.17 -14.32
CA THR A 125 -13.56 -7.61 -14.22
C THR A 125 -12.31 -8.43 -14.56
N GLY A 126 -11.90 -9.30 -13.64
CA GLY A 126 -10.70 -10.14 -13.80
C GLY A 126 -9.40 -9.48 -13.33
N TRP A 127 -9.48 -8.33 -12.67
CA TRP A 127 -8.36 -7.72 -11.94
C TRP A 127 -8.00 -8.54 -10.69
N GLY A 128 -6.70 -8.56 -10.38
CA GLY A 128 -6.14 -9.21 -9.19
C GLY A 128 -5.61 -10.62 -9.43
#